data_AF-A0A7R9LIW3-F1
#
_entry.id   AF-A0A7R9LIW3-F1
#
_cell.length_a   1.000
_cell.length_b   1.000
_cell.length_c   1.000
_cell.angle_alpha   90.00
_cell.angle_beta   90.00
_cell.angle_gamma   90.00
#
_symmetry.space_group_name_H-M   'P 1'
#
loop_
_entity.id
_entity.type
_entity.pdbx_description
1 polymer ?
#
loop_
_entity_poly.entity_id
_entity_poly.type
_entity_poly.pdbx_seq_one_letter_code
_entity_poly.pdbx_strand_id
1 'polypeptide(L)'
;MNIIYIALCVLVSNCWAGVPWKGEPQKTDWYASRHEGLLNQTAEHKGDLKVIFFGDSITEGWNGGWAKGKELWDKYYVPRHVYNYGVGADRTENLIWRMENGEFDGLNATVVVLKIGTNNLFDNTEEDIAHGVREVLYQLLRRQPNAKIILLGIIPRDGKLDEKVHTINAIIGDYKDDKTIFYLDMNSHFETASGVEIPDLYLEDKVHLTLKGYQVWHDVMEPLFSVPWKGEPRTEDWWKQRHQSLLKQTADHKADLKVIFFGDSITEGWGGAGKALWDKYYVPRHAYNYAIGGDRTEHLIWRMENGEFEGLNSTLVVLKIGTNNLGANTEKDIAHGIKEILDQLETRQPNAKILLLGIIPRDGKTDDLVKNINDIIATYKDDKKIFFLNMNSHYETAPGVEVPDLYVADKVHLTAKGYQTNNIMRLLLMDDSYGVCRLSPAAPIPDWVPRSQSQRQTLVSITYTTDELSIVCPLQSIPNGVQCERNWRCIKIIGPLDFGQIGIISSLTAPLARNSIPVFIISTFDTDYILVKETHSVR
;
A
#
# COMPACT_ATOMS: atom_id res chain seq x y z
N MET A 1 17.56 45.53 1.79
CA MET A 1 17.13 45.23 0.42
C MET A 1 17.63 43.83 0.12
N ASN A 2 16.89 42.81 0.59
CA ASN A 2 17.32 41.41 0.55
C ASN A 2 16.60 40.71 -0.59
N ILE A 3 17.35 40.39 -1.62
CA ILE A 3 16.92 39.55 -2.74
C ILE A 3 16.85 38.13 -2.21
N ILE A 4 15.64 37.59 -2.18
CA ILE A 4 15.35 36.20 -1.83
C ILE A 4 15.75 35.33 -3.03
N TYR A 5 16.82 34.56 -2.88
CA TYR A 5 17.08 33.40 -3.73
C TYR A 5 16.14 32.26 -3.30
N ILE A 6 14.94 32.19 -3.89
CA ILE A 6 14.13 30.96 -3.83
C ILE A 6 14.77 29.94 -4.77
N ALA A 7 14.99 28.75 -4.24
CA ALA A 7 15.55 27.59 -4.93
C ALA A 7 14.78 27.28 -6.21
N LEU A 8 15.34 27.73 -7.34
CA LEU A 8 14.89 27.43 -8.71
C LEU A 8 15.63 26.20 -9.27
N CYS A 9 15.96 25.22 -8.43
CA CYS A 9 16.89 24.13 -8.77
C CYS A 9 16.25 22.76 -9.01
N VAL A 10 14.93 22.67 -9.23
CA VAL A 10 14.30 21.47 -9.83
C VAL A 10 13.58 21.78 -11.16
N LEU A 11 13.60 23.02 -11.65
CA LEU A 11 12.83 23.44 -12.83
C LEU A 11 13.67 23.75 -14.08
N VAL A 12 14.87 23.18 -14.19
CA VAL A 12 15.71 23.34 -15.39
C VAL A 12 16.18 22.00 -15.93
N SER A 13 15.26 21.28 -16.56
CA SER A 13 15.61 20.28 -17.60
C SER A 13 14.39 19.99 -18.47
N ASN A 14 14.07 20.93 -19.35
CA ASN A 14 13.87 20.72 -20.79
C ASN A 14 13.31 22.02 -21.39
N CYS A 15 14.15 22.71 -22.16
CA CYS A 15 13.72 23.81 -23.01
C CYS A 15 12.73 23.26 -24.06
N TRP A 16 11.44 23.28 -23.76
CA TRP A 16 10.40 23.15 -24.78
C TRP A 16 10.23 24.53 -25.41
N ALA A 17 10.85 24.74 -26.56
CA ALA A 17 10.56 25.86 -27.45
C ALA A 17 9.22 25.65 -28.17
N GLY A 18 8.16 25.39 -27.39
CA GLY A 18 6.78 25.22 -27.86
C GLY A 18 5.96 26.49 -27.72
N VAL A 19 4.80 26.54 -28.37
CA VAL A 19 3.80 27.61 -28.18
C VAL A 19 3.43 27.67 -26.69
N PRO A 20 3.39 28.87 -26.07
CA PRO A 20 3.01 28.97 -24.66
C PRO A 20 1.63 28.37 -24.42
N TRP A 21 1.47 27.58 -23.35
CA TRP A 21 0.18 27.04 -22.94
C TRP A 21 -0.68 28.16 -22.33
N LYS A 22 -1.45 28.84 -23.19
CA LYS A 22 -2.18 30.05 -22.80
C LYS A 22 -3.57 29.73 -22.28
N GLY A 23 -4.07 30.60 -21.40
CA GLY A 23 -5.46 30.55 -20.98
C GLY A 23 -6.42 30.91 -22.11
N GLU A 24 -7.45 30.08 -22.32
CA GLU A 24 -8.59 30.40 -23.18
C GLU A 24 -9.91 30.03 -22.48
N PRO A 25 -10.99 30.84 -22.60
CA PRO A 25 -12.28 30.47 -22.02
C PRO A 25 -12.92 29.32 -22.81
N GLN A 26 -13.86 28.60 -22.20
CA GLN A 26 -14.72 27.72 -22.97
C GLN A 26 -15.60 28.53 -23.93
N LYS A 27 -15.89 27.95 -25.10
CA LYS A 27 -16.71 28.57 -26.16
C LYS A 27 -18.18 28.15 -26.06
N THR A 28 -18.73 28.17 -24.85
CA THR A 28 -20.12 27.76 -24.59
C THR A 28 -20.90 28.90 -23.93
N ASP A 29 -22.18 29.03 -24.27
CA ASP A 29 -23.02 30.17 -23.84
C ASP A 29 -23.20 30.25 -22.32
N TRP A 30 -23.16 29.10 -21.62
CA TRP A 30 -23.35 29.04 -20.17
C TRP A 30 -22.09 29.38 -19.37
N TYR A 31 -20.90 29.32 -20.00
CA TYR A 31 -19.62 29.45 -19.32
C TYR A 31 -19.43 30.84 -18.70
N ALA A 32 -19.85 31.91 -19.40
CA ALA A 32 -19.77 33.27 -18.90
C ALA A 32 -20.57 33.44 -17.59
N SER A 33 -21.81 32.92 -17.55
CA SER A 33 -22.64 32.96 -16.34
C SER A 33 -22.05 32.13 -15.20
N ARG A 34 -21.42 30.99 -15.51
CA ARG A 34 -20.72 30.18 -14.48
C ARG A 34 -19.53 30.93 -13.89
N HIS A 35 -18.72 31.54 -14.75
CA HIS A 35 -17.58 32.37 -14.37
C HIS A 35 -18.02 33.55 -13.48
N GLU A 36 -19.06 34.28 -13.86
CA GLU A 36 -19.63 35.35 -13.04
C GLU A 36 -20.11 34.86 -11.67
N GLY A 37 -20.72 33.67 -11.61
CA GLY A 37 -21.09 33.05 -10.34
C GLY A 37 -19.89 32.78 -9.42
N LEU A 38 -18.77 32.31 -9.96
CA LEU A 38 -17.54 32.07 -9.20
C LEU A 38 -16.84 33.37 -8.79
N LEU A 39 -16.92 34.43 -9.61
CA LEU A 39 -16.48 35.78 -9.22
C LEU A 39 -17.29 36.30 -8.02
N ASN A 40 -18.61 36.10 -8.02
CA ASN A 40 -19.45 36.49 -6.90
C ASN A 40 -19.12 35.69 -5.63
N GLN A 41 -18.93 34.36 -5.74
CA GLN A 41 -18.49 33.51 -4.64
C GLN A 41 -17.16 34.00 -4.04
N THR A 42 -16.21 34.36 -4.90
CA THR A 42 -14.92 34.93 -4.50
C THR A 42 -15.09 36.26 -3.78
N ALA A 43 -15.90 37.16 -4.33
CA ALA A 43 -16.17 38.46 -3.73
C ALA A 43 -16.82 38.34 -2.35
N GLU A 44 -17.74 37.39 -2.18
CA GLU A 44 -18.47 37.12 -0.95
C GLU A 44 -17.59 36.46 0.13
N HIS A 45 -16.73 35.51 -0.24
CA HIS A 45 -16.05 34.62 0.71
C HIS A 45 -14.52 34.74 0.77
N LYS A 46 -13.89 35.67 0.03
CA LYS A 46 -12.41 35.82 -0.02
C LYS A 46 -11.68 35.87 1.33
N GLY A 47 -12.35 36.34 2.40
CA GLY A 47 -11.78 36.36 3.75
C GLY A 47 -11.66 34.97 4.40
N ASP A 48 -12.58 34.06 4.06
CA ASP A 48 -12.79 32.77 4.75
C ASP A 48 -12.29 31.58 3.92
N LEU A 49 -11.95 31.81 2.65
CA LEU A 49 -11.47 30.80 1.70
C LEU A 49 -10.06 30.27 2.06
N LYS A 50 -10.00 29.29 2.98
CA LYS A 50 -8.76 28.63 3.42
C LYS A 50 -8.47 27.33 2.69
N VAL A 51 -9.49 26.61 2.27
CA VAL A 51 -9.35 25.36 1.51
C VAL A 51 -10.20 25.46 0.25
N ILE A 52 -9.61 25.24 -0.91
CA ILE A 52 -10.28 25.43 -2.20
C ILE A 52 -10.04 24.25 -3.12
N PHE A 53 -11.08 23.79 -3.81
CA PHE A 53 -11.00 22.72 -4.79
C PHE A 53 -11.13 23.31 -6.20
N PHE A 54 -10.13 23.09 -7.05
CA PHE A 54 -10.13 23.47 -8.45
C PHE A 54 -10.13 22.23 -9.35
N GLY A 55 -10.88 22.31 -10.44
CA GLY A 55 -10.88 21.26 -11.44
C GLY A 55 -12.00 21.35 -12.45
N ASP A 56 -12.27 20.20 -13.05
CA ASP A 56 -13.28 19.98 -14.09
C ASP A 56 -14.66 19.55 -13.53
N SER A 57 -15.46 18.86 -14.35
CA SER A 57 -16.77 18.31 -13.99
C SER A 57 -16.73 17.34 -12.82
N ILE A 58 -15.64 16.59 -12.63
CA ILE A 58 -15.51 15.63 -11.54
C ILE A 58 -15.30 16.40 -10.22
N THR A 59 -14.63 17.56 -10.26
CA THR A 59 -14.56 18.45 -9.11
C THR A 59 -15.89 19.17 -8.89
N GLU A 60 -16.53 19.66 -9.96
CA GLU A 60 -17.85 20.31 -9.87
C GLU A 60 -18.91 19.38 -9.26
N GLY A 61 -18.82 18.07 -9.52
CA GLY A 61 -19.81 17.11 -9.08
C GLY A 61 -19.90 16.89 -7.56
N TRP A 62 -18.96 17.43 -6.78
CA TRP A 62 -19.14 17.59 -5.33
C TRP A 62 -20.30 18.54 -4.96
N ASN A 63 -20.70 19.46 -5.84
CA ASN A 63 -21.85 20.35 -5.63
C ASN A 63 -23.21 19.64 -5.85
N GLY A 64 -23.21 18.39 -6.31
CA GLY A 64 -24.43 17.61 -6.54
C GLY A 64 -25.10 17.87 -7.90
N GLY A 65 -26.41 17.66 -7.97
CA GLY A 65 -27.17 17.70 -9.22
C GLY A 65 -27.10 16.37 -9.98
N TRP A 66 -26.46 16.37 -11.15
CA TRP A 66 -26.24 15.15 -11.94
C TRP A 66 -25.23 14.21 -11.28
N ALA A 67 -24.27 14.77 -10.54
CA ALA A 67 -23.31 14.03 -9.73
C ALA A 67 -23.83 13.76 -8.30
N LYS A 68 -23.17 12.84 -7.59
CA LYS A 68 -23.63 12.33 -6.30
C LYS A 68 -22.79 12.75 -5.09
N GLY A 69 -21.86 13.71 -5.23
CA GLY A 69 -20.91 14.07 -4.17
C GLY A 69 -21.46 14.96 -3.04
N LYS A 70 -22.60 15.64 -3.25
CA LYS A 70 -23.10 16.69 -2.33
C LYS A 70 -23.33 16.24 -0.90
N GLU A 71 -23.84 15.03 -0.69
CA GLU A 71 -24.06 14.49 0.65
C GLU A 71 -22.75 14.45 1.46
N LEU A 72 -21.67 13.97 0.84
CA LEU A 72 -20.35 13.90 1.46
C LEU A 72 -19.71 15.28 1.57
N TRP A 73 -19.97 16.17 0.62
CA TRP A 73 -19.49 17.55 0.68
C TRP A 73 -20.06 18.30 1.89
N ASP A 74 -21.37 18.22 2.08
CA ASP A 74 -22.06 18.81 3.23
C ASP A 74 -21.56 18.21 4.56
N LYS A 75 -21.21 16.93 4.56
CA LYS A 75 -20.71 16.22 5.73
C LYS A 75 -19.26 16.60 6.09
N TYR A 76 -18.34 16.61 5.13
CA TYR A 76 -16.91 16.67 5.41
C TYR A 76 -16.27 18.03 5.11
N TYR A 77 -16.78 18.77 4.13
CA TYR A 77 -16.10 19.94 3.58
C TYR A 77 -16.79 21.27 3.94
N VAL A 78 -18.12 21.29 4.03
CA VAL A 78 -18.86 22.48 4.54
C VAL A 78 -18.42 22.88 5.95
N PRO A 79 -18.27 21.97 6.94
CA PRO A 79 -17.80 22.34 8.28
C PRO A 79 -16.36 22.87 8.32
N ARG A 80 -15.59 22.63 7.24
CA ARG A 80 -14.21 23.08 7.07
C ARG A 80 -14.11 24.38 6.26
N HIS A 81 -15.25 24.98 5.91
CA HIS A 81 -15.31 26.18 5.07
C HIS A 81 -14.55 26.01 3.75
N VAL A 82 -14.71 24.83 3.14
CA VAL A 82 -14.11 24.50 1.84
C VAL A 82 -15.05 24.95 0.73
N TYR A 83 -14.49 25.47 -0.35
CA TYR A 83 -15.26 25.92 -1.51
C TYR A 83 -14.84 25.24 -2.79
N ASN A 84 -15.82 25.04 -3.67
CA ASN A 84 -15.67 24.32 -4.91
C ASN A 84 -15.67 25.28 -6.10
N TYR A 85 -14.61 25.23 -6.89
CA TYR A 85 -14.38 26.00 -8.11
C TYR A 85 -14.21 25.09 -9.33
N GLY A 86 -14.78 23.89 -9.26
CA GLY A 86 -14.92 22.97 -10.37
C GLY A 86 -15.91 23.50 -11.41
N VAL A 87 -15.55 23.36 -12.68
CA VAL A 87 -16.39 23.76 -13.81
C VAL A 87 -16.43 22.64 -14.84
N GLY A 88 -17.63 22.20 -15.21
CA GLY A 88 -17.82 21.13 -16.18
C GLY A 88 -17.09 21.37 -17.50
N ALA A 89 -16.50 20.30 -18.05
CA ALA A 89 -15.72 20.30 -19.29
C ALA A 89 -14.43 21.15 -19.30
N ASP A 90 -14.05 21.77 -18.18
CA ASP A 90 -12.80 22.55 -18.15
C ASP A 90 -11.60 21.69 -18.52
N ARG A 91 -10.81 22.24 -19.44
CA ARG A 91 -9.44 21.84 -19.76
C ARG A 91 -8.45 22.71 -18.96
N THR A 92 -7.18 22.34 -18.97
CA THR A 92 -6.13 23.09 -18.26
C THR A 92 -6.07 24.57 -18.67
N GLU A 93 -6.18 24.88 -19.96
CA GLU A 93 -6.24 26.25 -20.50
C GLU A 93 -7.47 27.04 -20.02
N ASN A 94 -8.61 26.38 -19.76
CA ASN A 94 -9.81 27.05 -19.27
C ASN A 94 -9.62 27.48 -17.82
N LEU A 95 -9.06 26.61 -16.99
CA LEU A 95 -8.73 26.93 -15.61
C LEU A 95 -7.68 28.06 -15.51
N ILE A 96 -6.67 28.05 -16.39
CA ILE A 96 -5.69 29.15 -16.47
C ILE A 96 -6.40 30.47 -16.80
N TRP A 97 -7.29 30.46 -17.79
CA TRP A 97 -8.05 31.66 -18.14
C TRP A 97 -8.90 32.16 -16.97
N ARG A 98 -9.60 31.29 -16.25
CA ARG A 98 -10.36 31.67 -15.04
C ARG A 98 -9.46 32.32 -13.97
N MET A 99 -8.26 31.80 -13.77
CA MET A 99 -7.23 32.38 -12.89
C MET A 99 -6.75 33.76 -13.32
N GLU A 100 -6.66 33.99 -14.63
CA GLU A 100 -6.26 35.27 -15.20
C GLU A 100 -7.38 36.31 -15.20
N ASN A 101 -8.64 35.88 -15.04
CA ASN A 101 -9.83 36.73 -15.11
C ASN A 101 -10.55 36.87 -13.76
N GLY A 102 -9.82 36.77 -12.65
CA GLY A 102 -10.26 37.32 -11.36
C GLY A 102 -10.95 36.35 -10.39
N GLU A 103 -11.21 35.09 -10.76
CA GLU A 103 -11.80 34.10 -9.85
C GLU A 103 -10.92 33.78 -8.62
N PHE A 104 -9.69 34.27 -8.61
CA PHE A 104 -8.65 33.94 -7.63
C PHE A 104 -8.11 35.19 -6.93
N ASP A 105 -8.58 36.37 -7.32
CA ASP A 105 -8.05 37.64 -6.85
C ASP A 105 -8.47 37.90 -5.40
N GLY A 106 -7.48 38.18 -4.55
CA GLY A 106 -7.71 38.45 -3.13
C GLY A 106 -7.99 37.21 -2.28
N LEU A 107 -7.92 36.01 -2.85
CA LEU A 107 -7.96 34.76 -2.08
C LEU A 107 -6.65 34.56 -1.30
N ASN A 108 -6.74 33.94 -0.12
CA ASN A 108 -5.61 33.58 0.72
C ASN A 108 -5.79 32.16 1.27
N ALA A 109 -5.80 31.21 0.34
CA ALA A 109 -5.92 29.79 0.63
C ALA A 109 -4.67 29.29 1.37
N THR A 110 -4.88 28.39 2.33
CA THR A 110 -3.81 27.61 2.98
C THR A 110 -3.66 26.24 2.34
N VAL A 111 -4.72 25.70 1.75
CA VAL A 111 -4.72 24.44 1.01
C VAL A 111 -5.50 24.59 -0.29
N VAL A 112 -4.94 24.08 -1.38
CA VAL A 112 -5.58 23.99 -2.69
C VAL A 112 -5.59 22.53 -3.13
N VAL A 113 -6.76 21.99 -3.44
CA VAL A 113 -6.90 20.69 -4.11
C VAL A 113 -7.07 20.93 -5.59
N LEU A 114 -6.21 20.34 -6.42
CA LEU A 114 -6.23 20.49 -7.87
C LEU A 114 -6.43 19.13 -8.54
N LYS A 115 -7.48 19.00 -9.35
CA LYS A 115 -7.69 17.86 -10.26
C LYS A 115 -8.16 18.35 -11.63
N ILE A 116 -7.29 18.32 -12.63
CA ILE A 116 -7.58 18.84 -13.98
C ILE A 116 -6.81 18.04 -15.04
N GLY A 117 -7.31 18.06 -16.28
CA GLY A 117 -6.61 17.51 -17.45
C GLY A 117 -7.33 16.36 -18.16
N THR A 118 -8.35 15.74 -17.55
CA THR A 118 -9.08 14.63 -18.20
C THR A 118 -9.76 15.05 -19.51
N ASN A 119 -10.25 16.30 -19.59
CA ASN A 119 -10.90 16.81 -20.79
C ASN A 119 -9.91 17.14 -21.92
N ASN A 120 -8.61 17.22 -21.61
CA ASN A 120 -7.58 17.40 -22.63
C ASN A 120 -7.21 16.09 -23.34
N LEU A 121 -7.61 14.92 -22.81
CA LEU A 121 -7.23 13.60 -23.33
C LEU A 121 -7.60 13.38 -24.81
N PHE A 122 -8.65 14.05 -25.29
CA PHE A 122 -9.15 13.93 -26.66
C PHE A 122 -8.27 14.62 -27.70
N ASP A 123 -7.63 15.72 -27.33
CA ASP A 123 -7.04 16.66 -28.29
C ASP A 123 -5.53 16.88 -28.09
N ASN A 124 -4.97 16.49 -26.94
CA ASN A 124 -3.59 16.80 -26.57
C ASN A 124 -2.75 15.55 -26.29
N THR A 125 -1.44 15.66 -26.49
CA THR A 125 -0.48 14.62 -26.08
C THR A 125 -0.33 14.55 -24.57
N GLU A 126 0.24 13.46 -24.07
CA GLU A 126 0.56 13.23 -22.66
C GLU A 126 1.44 14.36 -22.11
N GLU A 127 2.47 14.74 -22.86
CA GLU A 127 3.40 15.81 -22.52
C GLU A 127 2.71 17.18 -22.53
N ASP A 128 1.83 17.43 -23.50
CA ASP A 128 1.04 18.67 -23.56
C ASP A 128 0.11 18.81 -22.35
N ILE A 129 -0.56 17.73 -21.96
CA ILE A 129 -1.46 17.72 -20.80
C ILE A 129 -0.67 17.95 -19.52
N ALA A 130 0.43 17.22 -19.34
CA ALA A 130 1.32 17.40 -18.20
C ALA A 130 1.91 18.83 -18.17
N HIS A 131 2.21 19.42 -19.33
CA HIS A 131 2.64 20.81 -19.44
C HIS A 131 1.53 21.78 -19.02
N GLY A 132 0.28 21.56 -19.46
CA GLY A 132 -0.86 22.35 -19.04
C GLY A 132 -1.12 22.29 -17.53
N VAL A 133 -1.02 21.10 -16.92
CA VAL A 133 -1.10 20.93 -15.46
C VAL A 133 0.03 21.71 -14.76
N ARG A 134 1.25 21.65 -15.29
CA ARG A 134 2.39 22.41 -14.78
C ARG A 134 2.13 23.92 -14.82
N GLU A 135 1.52 24.42 -15.90
CA GLU A 135 1.17 25.83 -16.02
C GLU A 135 0.09 26.24 -15.01
N VAL A 136 -0.94 25.42 -14.79
CA VAL A 136 -1.91 25.64 -13.71
C VAL A 136 -1.22 25.75 -12.35
N LEU A 137 -0.26 24.85 -12.05
CA LEU A 137 0.52 24.90 -10.81
C LEU A 137 1.32 26.20 -10.70
N TYR A 138 1.95 26.67 -11.79
CA TYR A 138 2.65 27.96 -11.79
C TYR A 138 1.72 29.12 -11.46
N GLN A 139 0.51 29.15 -12.03
CA GLN A 139 -0.48 30.20 -11.77
C GLN A 139 -0.95 30.18 -10.31
N LEU A 140 -1.15 28.98 -9.73
CA LEU A 140 -1.50 28.79 -8.32
C LEU A 140 -0.38 29.25 -7.39
N LEU A 141 0.86 28.79 -7.59
CA LEU A 141 2.01 29.17 -6.75
C LEU A 141 2.25 30.68 -6.74
N ARG A 142 2.01 31.36 -7.87
CA ARG A 142 2.15 32.82 -7.96
C ARG A 142 1.04 33.58 -7.23
N ARG A 143 -0.20 33.10 -7.29
CA ARG A 143 -1.37 33.79 -6.68
C ARG A 143 -1.58 33.42 -5.22
N GLN A 144 -1.22 32.20 -4.84
CA GLN A 144 -1.42 31.61 -3.52
C GLN A 144 -0.08 31.12 -2.95
N PRO A 145 0.92 32.02 -2.74
CA PRO A 145 2.29 31.63 -2.39
C PRO A 145 2.44 30.92 -1.04
N ASN A 146 1.42 31.00 -0.18
CA ASN A 146 1.40 30.35 1.14
C ASN A 146 0.58 29.05 1.15
N ALA A 147 -0.09 28.70 0.05
CA ALA A 147 -0.91 27.50 -0.01
C ALA A 147 -0.05 26.24 -0.19
N LYS A 148 -0.46 25.17 0.48
CA LYS A 148 -0.07 23.81 0.09
C LYS A 148 -1.01 23.35 -1.03
N ILE A 149 -0.47 22.69 -2.04
CA ILE A 149 -1.22 22.18 -3.19
C ILE A 149 -1.26 20.66 -3.10
N ILE A 150 -2.46 20.12 -3.08
CA ILE A 150 -2.76 18.69 -3.23
C ILE A 150 -3.11 18.47 -4.71
N LEU A 151 -2.16 17.94 -5.48
CA LEU A 151 -2.33 17.59 -6.88
C LEU A 151 -2.84 16.15 -6.99
N LEU A 152 -4.05 15.99 -7.51
CA LEU A 152 -4.69 14.69 -7.68
C LEU A 152 -4.44 14.16 -9.09
N GLY A 153 -3.99 12.90 -9.18
CA GLY A 153 -3.88 12.20 -10.45
C GLY A 153 -5.20 12.17 -11.24
N ILE A 154 -5.08 12.11 -12.56
CA ILE A 154 -6.22 11.86 -13.45
C ILE A 154 -6.71 10.43 -13.19
N ILE A 155 -8.02 10.27 -13.01
CA ILE A 155 -8.65 8.95 -12.81
C ILE A 155 -8.97 8.30 -14.17
N PRO A 156 -9.01 6.96 -14.25
CA PRO A 156 -9.32 6.26 -15.50
C PRO A 156 -10.77 6.51 -15.95
N ARG A 157 -11.02 6.35 -17.25
CA ARG A 157 -12.33 6.63 -17.90
C ARG A 157 -12.56 5.80 -19.17
N ASP A 158 -13.78 5.85 -19.70
CA ASP A 158 -14.26 5.26 -20.96
C ASP A 158 -14.33 3.71 -21.01
N GLY A 159 -14.14 3.02 -19.89
CA GLY A 159 -14.33 1.58 -19.74
C GLY A 159 -13.21 0.72 -20.30
N LYS A 160 -11.99 1.25 -20.41
CA LYS A 160 -10.84 0.57 -21.00
C LYS A 160 -9.56 0.99 -20.27
N LEU A 161 -8.51 0.16 -20.41
CA LEU A 161 -7.17 0.52 -19.96
C LEU A 161 -6.74 1.83 -20.63
N ASP A 162 -6.29 2.78 -19.81
CA ASP A 162 -5.88 4.11 -20.26
C ASP A 162 -4.37 4.33 -19.99
N GLU A 163 -3.53 3.74 -20.84
CA GLU A 163 -2.06 3.91 -20.80
C GLU A 163 -1.65 5.39 -20.86
N LYS A 164 -2.48 6.22 -21.50
CA LYS A 164 -2.28 7.67 -21.61
C LYS A 164 -2.41 8.34 -20.24
N VAL A 165 -3.46 8.00 -19.48
CA VAL A 165 -3.65 8.48 -18.10
C VAL A 165 -2.49 8.06 -17.20
N HIS A 166 -2.03 6.81 -17.27
CA HIS A 166 -0.87 6.37 -16.49
C HIS A 166 0.39 7.16 -16.81
N THR A 167 0.64 7.42 -18.11
CA THR A 167 1.80 8.20 -18.56
C THR A 167 1.74 9.64 -18.06
N ILE A 168 0.58 10.29 -18.18
CA ILE A 168 0.38 11.66 -17.66
C ILE A 168 0.59 11.69 -16.15
N ASN A 169 -0.02 10.75 -15.42
CA ASN A 169 0.09 10.64 -13.96
C ASN A 169 1.53 10.41 -13.50
N ALA A 170 2.32 9.63 -14.24
CA ALA A 170 3.74 9.49 -13.97
C ALA A 170 4.47 10.83 -14.09
N ILE A 171 4.20 11.61 -15.15
CA ILE A 171 4.85 12.91 -15.36
C ILE A 171 4.41 13.93 -14.29
N ILE A 172 3.10 14.08 -14.03
CA ILE A 172 2.61 15.07 -13.07
C ILE A 172 2.91 14.67 -11.62
N GLY A 173 3.08 13.37 -11.35
CA GLY A 173 3.54 12.85 -10.07
C GLY A 173 4.93 13.36 -9.68
N ASP A 174 5.79 13.57 -10.68
CA ASP A 174 7.14 14.13 -10.49
C ASP A 174 7.15 15.63 -10.18
N TYR A 175 6.00 16.33 -10.26
CA TYR A 175 5.89 17.74 -9.88
C TYR A 175 5.82 17.96 -8.37
N LYS A 176 5.68 16.90 -7.58
CA LYS A 176 5.69 17.00 -6.12
C LYS A 176 7.07 17.42 -5.62
N ASP A 177 7.09 18.27 -4.60
CA ASP A 177 8.30 18.65 -3.87
C ASP A 177 8.24 18.24 -2.39
N ASP A 178 7.15 17.57 -1.99
CA ASP A 178 6.80 17.13 -0.64
C ASP A 178 6.91 18.26 0.42
N LYS A 179 6.80 19.51 -0.05
CA LYS A 179 6.88 20.72 0.78
C LYS A 179 5.71 21.64 0.51
N THR A 180 5.49 21.96 -0.75
CA THR A 180 4.46 22.86 -1.26
C THR A 180 3.45 22.10 -2.10
N ILE A 181 3.91 21.22 -2.99
CA ILE A 181 3.10 20.38 -3.88
C ILE A 181 3.19 18.93 -3.39
N PHE A 182 2.04 18.37 -3.06
CA PHE A 182 1.84 16.98 -2.68
C PHE A 182 1.04 16.29 -3.77
N TYR A 183 1.57 15.21 -4.32
CA TYR A 183 0.85 14.41 -5.32
C TYR A 183 0.13 13.23 -4.66
N LEU A 184 -1.11 13.01 -5.06
CA LEU A 184 -1.89 11.83 -4.65
C LEU A 184 -2.18 11.01 -5.88
N ASP A 185 -1.73 9.76 -5.83
CA ASP A 185 -2.13 8.77 -6.81
C ASP A 185 -3.60 8.42 -6.59
N MET A 186 -4.46 8.95 -7.47
CA MET A 186 -5.87 8.59 -7.49
C MET A 186 -6.12 7.36 -8.36
N ASN A 187 -5.24 7.06 -9.30
CA ASN A 187 -5.53 6.07 -10.33
C ASN A 187 -5.64 4.66 -9.73
N SER A 188 -4.69 4.25 -8.87
CA SER A 188 -4.68 2.93 -8.22
C SER A 188 -5.88 2.63 -7.31
N HIS A 189 -6.64 3.66 -6.89
CA HIS A 189 -7.85 3.51 -6.09
C HIS A 189 -9.13 3.44 -6.92
N PHE A 190 -9.06 3.76 -8.22
CA PHE A 190 -10.21 3.86 -9.11
C PHE A 190 -10.19 2.83 -10.25
N GLU A 191 -9.14 2.01 -10.34
CA GLU A 191 -9.04 0.90 -11.29
C GLU A 191 -8.91 -0.48 -10.64
N THR A 192 -9.28 -1.47 -11.43
CA THR A 192 -9.01 -2.89 -11.20
C THR A 192 -7.55 -3.22 -11.50
N ALA A 193 -7.07 -4.40 -11.11
CA ALA A 193 -5.71 -4.86 -11.41
C ALA A 193 -5.38 -4.94 -12.92
N SER A 194 -6.39 -4.92 -13.79
CA SER A 194 -6.21 -4.84 -15.25
C SER A 194 -6.19 -3.41 -15.79
N GLY A 195 -6.19 -2.39 -14.93
CA GLY A 195 -6.16 -0.97 -15.27
C GLY A 195 -7.46 -0.41 -15.87
N VAL A 196 -8.58 -1.10 -15.65
CA VAL A 196 -9.93 -0.65 -16.06
C VAL A 196 -10.67 -0.15 -14.83
N GLU A 197 -11.52 0.87 -14.98
CA GLU A 197 -12.27 1.47 -13.87
C GLU A 197 -13.02 0.45 -13.02
N ILE A 198 -13.07 0.68 -11.70
CA ILE A 198 -13.90 -0.10 -10.78
C ILE A 198 -15.37 0.31 -11.00
N PRO A 199 -16.24 -0.55 -11.58
CA PRO A 199 -17.55 -0.11 -12.06
C PRO A 199 -18.44 0.55 -10.99
N ASP A 200 -18.38 0.08 -9.75
CA ASP A 200 -19.16 0.61 -8.63
C ASP A 200 -18.84 2.07 -8.26
N LEU A 201 -17.67 2.57 -8.66
CA LEU A 201 -17.23 3.93 -8.34
C LEU A 201 -17.69 4.95 -9.37
N TYR A 202 -18.18 4.51 -10.54
CA TYR A 202 -18.52 5.35 -11.69
C TYR A 202 -20.00 5.29 -12.03
N LEU A 203 -20.52 6.39 -12.58
CA LEU A 203 -21.83 6.43 -13.23
C LEU A 203 -21.78 5.64 -14.54
N GLU A 204 -22.95 5.43 -15.16
CA GLU A 204 -23.06 4.69 -16.44
C GLU A 204 -22.21 5.28 -17.57
N ASP A 205 -21.88 6.57 -17.49
CA ASP A 205 -21.03 7.26 -18.45
C ASP A 205 -19.54 6.89 -18.37
N LYS A 206 -19.11 6.20 -17.30
CA LYS A 206 -17.71 5.79 -17.05
C LYS A 206 -16.73 6.96 -17.01
N VAL A 207 -17.19 8.13 -16.58
CA VAL A 207 -16.37 9.33 -16.42
C VAL A 207 -16.58 9.91 -15.04
N HIS A 208 -17.85 10.01 -14.63
CA HIS A 208 -18.23 10.69 -13.42
C HIS A 208 -18.50 9.71 -12.29
N LEU A 209 -18.36 10.18 -11.06
CA LEU A 209 -18.36 9.32 -9.89
C LEU A 209 -19.75 9.12 -9.28
N THR A 210 -20.00 7.91 -8.77
CA THR A 210 -21.10 7.62 -7.84
C THR A 210 -20.80 8.22 -6.46
N LEU A 211 -21.77 8.15 -5.53
CA LEU A 211 -21.53 8.50 -4.13
C LEU A 211 -20.36 7.67 -3.54
N LYS A 212 -20.27 6.38 -3.91
CA LYS A 212 -19.16 5.51 -3.50
C LYS A 212 -17.82 6.00 -4.07
N GLY A 213 -17.77 6.39 -5.34
CA GLY A 213 -16.56 6.96 -5.95
C GLY A 213 -16.10 8.24 -5.25
N TYR A 214 -17.03 9.14 -4.90
CA TYR A 214 -16.70 10.32 -4.10
C TYR A 214 -16.25 9.98 -2.67
N GLN A 215 -16.81 8.93 -2.05
CA GLN A 215 -16.34 8.45 -0.75
C GLN A 215 -14.89 7.97 -0.83
N VAL A 216 -14.53 7.19 -1.87
CA VAL A 216 -13.14 6.79 -2.11
C VAL A 216 -12.23 8.00 -2.30
N TRP A 217 -12.63 9.00 -3.09
CA TRP A 217 -11.84 10.23 -3.22
C TRP A 217 -11.60 10.86 -1.84
N HIS A 218 -12.67 11.06 -1.06
CA HIS A 218 -12.54 11.63 0.28
C HIS A 218 -11.56 10.82 1.13
N ASP A 219 -11.72 9.50 1.20
CA ASP A 219 -10.90 8.65 2.07
C ASP A 219 -9.41 8.66 1.68
N VAL A 220 -9.09 8.74 0.38
CA VAL A 220 -7.70 8.85 -0.11
C VAL A 220 -7.06 10.18 0.31
N MET A 221 -7.85 11.25 0.35
CA MET A 221 -7.36 12.60 0.56
C MET A 221 -7.42 13.06 2.03
N GLU A 222 -8.36 12.52 2.80
CA GLU A 222 -8.63 12.87 4.20
C GLU A 222 -7.38 12.85 5.11
N PRO A 223 -6.45 11.90 5.00
CA PRO A 223 -5.23 11.91 5.80
C PRO A 223 -4.41 13.20 5.67
N LEU A 224 -4.46 13.90 4.52
CA LEU A 224 -3.74 15.15 4.32
C LEU A 224 -4.43 16.37 4.94
N PHE A 225 -5.72 16.27 5.25
CA PHE A 225 -6.43 17.28 6.02
C PHE A 225 -6.33 17.04 7.52
N SER A 226 -5.97 15.83 7.93
CA SER A 226 -5.72 15.52 9.33
C SER A 226 -4.42 16.17 9.81
N VAL A 227 -4.39 16.61 11.06
CA VAL A 227 -3.15 17.10 11.68
C VAL A 227 -2.11 15.97 11.57
N PRO A 228 -0.86 16.23 11.15
CA PRO A 228 0.16 15.19 11.08
C PRO A 228 0.18 14.40 12.37
N TRP A 229 0.22 13.06 12.29
CA TRP A 229 0.31 12.23 13.48
C TRP A 229 1.70 12.39 14.08
N LYS A 230 1.84 13.36 14.98
CA LYS A 230 3.16 13.80 15.45
C LYS A 230 3.74 12.82 16.46
N GLY A 231 5.07 12.72 16.45
CA GLY A 231 5.80 12.05 17.51
C GLY A 231 5.64 12.78 18.84
N GLU A 232 5.28 12.04 19.89
CA GLU A 232 5.28 12.53 21.28
C GLU A 232 6.12 11.61 22.16
N PRO A 233 6.99 12.16 23.03
CA PRO A 233 7.74 11.32 23.95
C PRO A 233 6.86 10.86 25.12
N ARG A 234 7.18 9.70 25.65
CA ARG A 234 6.74 9.34 27.01
C ARG A 234 7.52 10.13 28.06
N THR A 235 6.91 10.31 29.23
CA THR A 235 7.50 11.14 30.29
C THR A 235 8.29 10.32 31.30
N GLU A 236 8.03 9.02 31.40
CA GLU A 236 8.58 8.13 32.39
C GLU A 236 10.09 7.88 32.22
N ASP A 237 10.83 7.90 33.32
CA ASP A 237 12.29 7.75 33.30
C ASP A 237 12.76 6.40 32.76
N TRP A 238 12.03 5.32 33.08
CA TRP A 238 12.35 3.98 32.57
C TRP A 238 12.27 3.92 31.04
N TRP A 239 11.34 4.67 30.44
CA TRP A 239 11.16 4.70 29.00
C TRP A 239 12.30 5.48 28.34
N LYS A 240 12.67 6.63 28.90
CA LYS A 240 13.82 7.41 28.42
C LYS A 240 15.11 6.61 28.53
N GLN A 241 15.31 5.87 29.62
CA GLN A 241 16.46 4.97 29.78
C GLN A 241 16.44 3.83 28.75
N ARG A 242 15.27 3.26 28.46
CA ARG A 242 15.12 2.23 27.43
C ARG A 242 15.46 2.77 26.04
N HIS A 243 14.97 3.95 25.67
CA HIS A 243 15.33 4.65 24.44
C HIS A 243 16.86 4.87 24.34
N GLN A 244 17.50 5.38 25.41
CA GLN A 244 18.97 5.54 25.43
C GLN A 244 19.72 4.21 25.27
N SER A 245 19.20 3.11 25.83
CA SER A 245 19.76 1.77 25.61
C SER A 245 19.64 1.33 24.15
N LEU A 246 18.56 1.67 23.44
CA LEU A 246 18.40 1.35 22.02
C LEU A 246 19.27 2.21 21.11
N LEU A 247 19.49 3.48 21.46
CA LEU A 247 20.48 4.33 20.78
C LEU A 247 21.89 3.73 20.91
N LYS A 248 22.26 3.27 22.10
CA LYS A 248 23.54 2.58 22.30
C LYS A 248 23.62 1.28 21.49
N GLN A 249 22.58 0.45 21.51
CA GLN A 249 22.51 -0.77 20.69
C GLN A 249 22.69 -0.47 19.20
N THR A 250 22.09 0.62 18.72
CA THR A 250 22.24 1.10 17.34
C THR A 250 23.69 1.49 17.05
N ALA A 251 24.31 2.30 17.92
CA ALA A 251 25.70 2.70 17.76
C ALA A 251 26.65 1.49 17.73
N ASP A 252 26.41 0.51 18.61
CA ASP A 252 27.26 -0.67 18.79
C ASP A 252 27.07 -1.72 17.67
N HIS A 253 25.87 -1.82 17.08
CA HIS A 253 25.51 -2.94 16.19
C HIS A 253 25.01 -2.54 14.79
N LYS A 254 25.00 -1.25 14.40
CA LYS A 254 24.47 -0.78 13.11
C LYS A 254 24.98 -1.52 11.86
N ALA A 255 26.21 -2.02 11.88
CA ALA A 255 26.77 -2.78 10.75
C ALA A 255 26.18 -4.20 10.62
N ASP A 256 25.80 -4.80 11.74
CA ASP A 256 25.37 -6.19 11.85
C ASP A 256 23.84 -6.35 11.86
N LEU A 257 23.10 -5.26 12.11
CA LEU A 257 21.63 -5.23 12.15
C LEU A 257 21.02 -5.57 10.78
N LYS A 258 20.52 -6.81 10.61
CA LYS A 258 19.85 -7.25 9.37
C LYS A 258 18.33 -7.30 9.49
N VAL A 259 17.83 -7.73 10.65
CA VAL A 259 16.39 -7.81 10.92
C VAL A 259 16.06 -6.99 12.16
N ILE A 260 15.05 -6.13 12.08
CA ILE A 260 14.67 -5.30 13.22
C ILE A 260 13.20 -5.48 13.52
N PHE A 261 12.88 -5.72 14.78
CA PHE A 261 11.51 -5.81 15.28
C PHE A 261 11.16 -4.53 16.02
N PHE A 262 10.17 -3.80 15.54
CA PHE A 262 9.58 -2.64 16.22
C PHE A 262 8.18 -2.97 16.72
N GLY A 263 7.83 -2.38 17.85
CA GLY A 263 6.49 -2.52 18.38
C GLY A 263 6.35 -2.11 19.82
N ASP A 264 5.29 -2.66 20.41
CA ASP A 264 4.88 -2.48 21.79
C ASP A 264 5.33 -3.65 22.69
N SER A 265 4.65 -3.85 23.83
CA SER A 265 4.96 -4.89 24.81
C SER A 265 4.84 -6.31 24.26
N ILE A 266 4.00 -6.54 23.25
CA ILE A 266 3.87 -7.86 22.60
C ILE A 266 5.12 -8.16 21.77
N THR A 267 5.73 -7.15 21.16
CA THR A 267 7.02 -7.35 20.46
C THR A 267 8.16 -7.38 21.48
N GLU A 268 8.14 -6.55 22.53
CA GLU A 268 9.16 -6.54 23.58
C GLU A 268 9.24 -7.89 24.31
N GLY A 269 8.11 -8.59 24.47
CA GLY A 269 8.04 -9.89 25.14
C GLY A 269 8.81 -11.03 24.47
N TRP A 270 9.33 -10.85 23.25
CA TRP A 270 10.38 -11.72 22.69
C TRP A 270 11.66 -11.74 23.55
N GLY A 271 11.93 -10.70 24.34
CA GLY A 271 12.98 -10.67 25.35
C GLY A 271 12.65 -11.45 26.63
N GLY A 272 11.38 -11.80 26.85
CA GLY A 272 10.87 -12.49 28.02
C GLY A 272 10.30 -13.87 27.67
N ALA A 273 8.97 -13.99 27.65
CA ALA A 273 8.29 -15.27 27.41
C ALA A 273 8.65 -15.92 26.05
N GLY A 274 9.00 -15.12 25.04
CA GLY A 274 9.45 -15.59 23.72
C GLY A 274 10.96 -15.87 23.61
N LYS A 275 11.76 -15.61 24.66
CA LYS A 275 13.24 -15.57 24.58
C LYS A 275 13.88 -16.84 24.04
N ALA A 276 13.41 -18.00 24.48
CA ALA A 276 13.95 -19.28 24.02
C ALA A 276 13.77 -19.50 22.50
N LEU A 277 12.64 -19.04 21.95
CA LEU A 277 12.38 -19.09 20.51
C LEU A 277 13.16 -18.00 19.78
N TRP A 278 13.31 -16.82 20.39
CA TRP A 278 14.12 -15.74 19.85
C TRP A 278 15.58 -16.13 19.66
N ASP A 279 16.18 -16.72 20.69
CA ASP A 279 17.56 -17.19 20.63
C ASP A 279 17.75 -18.28 19.57
N LYS A 280 16.75 -19.14 19.40
CA LYS A 280 16.78 -20.24 18.43
C LYS A 280 16.61 -19.76 16.98
N TYR A 281 15.69 -18.83 16.73
CA TYR A 281 15.25 -18.50 15.37
C TYR A 281 15.67 -17.10 14.92
N TYR A 282 15.76 -16.11 15.79
CA TYR A 282 15.98 -14.72 15.37
C TYR A 282 17.43 -14.26 15.60
N VAL A 283 18.10 -14.70 16.66
CA VAL A 283 19.53 -14.40 16.87
C VAL A 283 20.42 -14.83 15.69
N PRO A 284 20.30 -16.05 15.12
CA PRO A 284 21.11 -16.44 13.96
C PRO A 284 20.84 -15.62 12.68
N ARG A 285 19.76 -14.85 12.66
CA ARG A 285 19.39 -13.95 11.54
C ARG A 285 19.86 -12.51 11.77
N HIS A 286 20.68 -12.29 12.81
CA HIS A 286 21.09 -10.96 13.25
C HIS A 286 19.89 -10.04 13.49
N ALA A 287 18.87 -10.60 14.16
CA ALA A 287 17.66 -9.89 14.51
C ALA A 287 17.78 -9.19 15.86
N TYR A 288 17.23 -7.98 15.95
CA TYR A 288 17.22 -7.20 17.18
C TYR A 288 15.83 -6.65 17.48
N ASN A 289 15.54 -6.55 18.78
CA ASN A 289 14.26 -6.10 19.29
C ASN A 289 14.37 -4.65 19.78
N TYR A 290 13.67 -3.76 19.07
CA TYR A 290 13.58 -2.33 19.33
C TYR A 290 12.19 -1.92 19.87
N ALA A 291 11.40 -2.90 20.31
CA ALA A 291 10.12 -2.64 20.92
C ALA A 291 10.28 -2.13 22.36
N ILE A 292 9.34 -1.28 22.77
CA ILE A 292 9.23 -0.77 24.13
C ILE A 292 7.79 -0.97 24.60
N GLY A 293 7.63 -1.59 25.76
CA GLY A 293 6.33 -1.84 26.37
C GLY A 293 5.51 -0.57 26.56
N GLY A 294 4.21 -0.64 26.25
CA GLY A 294 3.30 0.50 26.37
C GLY A 294 3.40 1.54 25.26
N ASP A 295 4.31 1.40 24.28
CA ASP A 295 4.39 2.34 23.18
C ASP A 295 3.10 2.38 22.34
N ARG A 296 2.73 3.61 22.01
CA ARG A 296 1.71 3.98 21.04
C ARG A 296 2.41 4.39 19.75
N THR A 297 1.66 4.58 18.66
CA THR A 297 2.20 5.00 17.38
C THR A 297 3.04 6.28 17.49
N GLU A 298 2.54 7.31 18.17
CA GLU A 298 3.25 8.58 18.38
C GLU A 298 4.56 8.44 19.18
N HIS A 299 4.64 7.48 20.11
CA HIS A 299 5.85 7.24 20.88
C HIS A 299 6.95 6.64 20.00
N LEU A 300 6.58 5.67 19.14
CA LEU A 300 7.52 5.10 18.18
C LEU A 300 7.97 6.15 17.17
N ILE A 301 7.05 6.95 16.60
CA ILE A 301 7.38 8.06 15.70
C ILE A 301 8.41 8.99 16.33
N TRP A 302 8.19 9.42 17.57
CA TRP A 302 9.15 10.25 18.29
C TRP A 302 10.52 9.57 18.40
N ARG A 303 10.57 8.27 18.73
CA ARG A 303 11.85 7.53 18.79
C ARG A 303 12.55 7.47 17.44
N MET A 304 11.80 7.38 16.34
CA MET A 304 12.34 7.43 14.98
C MET A 304 13.02 8.75 14.67
N GLU A 305 12.37 9.84 15.08
CA GLU A 305 12.84 11.20 14.91
C GLU A 305 14.03 11.54 15.81
N ASN A 306 14.23 10.78 16.89
CA ASN A 306 15.27 11.01 17.89
C ASN A 306 16.39 9.95 17.85
N GLY A 307 16.73 9.47 16.65
CA GLY A 307 18.02 8.85 16.38
C GLY A 307 18.08 7.32 16.40
N GLU A 308 17.02 6.61 16.80
CA GLU A 308 17.04 5.13 16.84
C GLU A 308 17.24 4.45 15.48
N PHE A 309 17.17 5.22 14.39
CA PHE A 309 17.17 4.74 13.00
C PHE A 309 18.34 5.27 12.19
N GLU A 310 19.14 6.17 12.77
CA GLU A 310 20.22 6.83 12.03
C GLU A 310 21.35 5.86 11.71
N GLY A 311 21.63 5.71 10.41
CA GLY A 311 22.73 4.87 9.92
C GLY A 311 22.46 3.37 9.97
N LEU A 312 21.22 2.94 10.20
CA LEU A 312 20.82 1.54 10.05
C LEU A 312 20.71 1.18 8.55
N ASN A 313 21.00 -0.07 8.20
CA ASN A 313 20.82 -0.61 6.84
C ASN A 313 20.28 -2.04 6.92
N SER A 314 19.11 -2.16 7.52
CA SER A 314 18.42 -3.45 7.68
C SER A 314 17.92 -3.99 6.34
N THR A 315 17.81 -5.31 6.23
CA THR A 315 17.18 -5.99 5.08
C THR A 315 15.69 -6.22 5.31
N LEU A 316 15.27 -6.34 6.57
CA LEU A 316 13.88 -6.57 6.95
C LEU A 316 13.55 -5.80 8.23
N VAL A 317 12.43 -5.09 8.21
CA VAL A 317 11.79 -4.51 9.39
C VAL A 317 10.48 -5.25 9.64
N VAL A 318 10.26 -5.71 10.87
CA VAL A 318 9.00 -6.29 11.33
C VAL A 318 8.34 -5.28 12.26
N LEU A 319 7.15 -4.79 11.88
CA LEU A 319 6.43 -3.76 12.62
C LEU A 319 5.13 -4.34 13.19
N LYS A 320 4.94 -4.19 14.50
CA LYS A 320 3.67 -4.49 15.18
C LYS A 320 3.42 -3.47 16.28
N ILE A 321 2.53 -2.50 16.04
CA ILE A 321 2.27 -1.37 16.94
C ILE A 321 0.77 -0.99 16.86
N GLY A 322 0.30 -0.20 17.83
CA GLY A 322 -1.06 0.38 17.82
C GLY A 322 -2.01 -0.20 18.86
N THR A 323 -1.68 -1.34 19.47
CA THR A 323 -2.56 -1.96 20.49
C THR A 323 -2.76 -1.06 21.72
N ASN A 324 -1.79 -0.23 22.05
CA ASN A 324 -1.85 0.68 23.20
C ASN A 324 -2.57 2.01 22.89
N ASN A 325 -2.87 2.29 21.63
CA ASN A 325 -3.72 3.40 21.24
C ASN A 325 -5.21 3.07 21.42
N LEU A 326 -5.55 1.79 21.53
CA LEU A 326 -6.91 1.33 21.74
C LEU A 326 -7.50 1.97 23.01
N GLY A 327 -8.67 2.59 22.87
CA GLY A 327 -9.36 3.32 23.94
C GLY A 327 -8.99 4.81 24.05
N ALA A 328 -7.92 5.26 23.41
CA ALA A 328 -7.53 6.67 23.34
C ALA A 328 -7.72 7.30 21.96
N ASN A 329 -7.72 6.48 20.90
CA ASN A 329 -7.76 6.94 19.51
C ASN A 329 -8.79 6.13 18.68
N THR A 330 -9.27 6.74 17.60
CA THR A 330 -10.17 6.06 16.64
C THR A 330 -9.39 5.06 15.77
N GLU A 331 -10.09 4.16 15.07
CA GLU A 331 -9.47 3.24 14.12
C GLU A 331 -8.68 3.97 13.03
N LYS A 332 -9.19 5.12 12.54
CA LYS A 332 -8.53 5.93 11.51
C LYS A 332 -7.28 6.59 12.06
N ASP A 333 -7.35 7.15 13.27
CA ASP A 333 -6.21 7.75 13.96
C ASP A 333 -5.05 6.75 14.14
N ILE A 334 -5.37 5.53 14.58
CA ILE A 334 -4.37 4.48 14.80
C ILE A 334 -3.74 4.06 13.48
N ALA A 335 -4.56 3.86 12.45
CA ALA A 335 -4.07 3.53 11.12
C ALA A 335 -3.20 4.66 10.53
N HIS A 336 -3.57 5.92 10.72
CA HIS A 336 -2.77 7.08 10.32
C HIS A 336 -1.41 7.10 11.03
N GLY A 337 -1.37 6.85 12.33
CA GLY A 337 -0.11 6.73 13.07
C GLY A 337 0.77 5.56 12.60
N ILE A 338 0.16 4.43 12.21
CA ILE A 338 0.89 3.32 11.58
C ILE A 338 1.42 3.72 10.20
N LYS A 339 0.64 4.44 9.39
CA LYS A 339 1.04 4.93 8.08
C LYS A 339 2.24 5.88 8.17
N GLU A 340 2.22 6.82 9.11
CA GLU A 340 3.36 7.72 9.37
C GLU A 340 4.65 6.93 9.71
N ILE A 341 4.54 5.88 10.54
CA ILE A 341 5.69 5.01 10.84
C ILE A 341 6.21 4.33 9.57
N LEU A 342 5.32 3.82 8.72
CA LEU A 342 5.71 3.20 7.45
C LEU A 342 6.44 4.21 6.54
N ASP A 343 5.92 5.43 6.41
CA ASP A 343 6.52 6.47 5.57
C ASP A 343 7.93 6.87 6.07
N GLN A 344 8.11 6.96 7.39
CA GLN A 344 9.44 7.15 7.97
C GLN A 344 10.37 5.96 7.77
N LEU A 345 9.87 4.72 7.86
CA LEU A 345 10.65 3.52 7.59
C LEU A 345 11.09 3.47 6.12
N GLU A 346 10.20 3.79 5.18
CA GLU A 346 10.53 3.80 3.76
C GLU A 346 11.62 4.82 3.42
N THR A 347 11.59 5.98 4.07
CA THR A 347 12.57 7.06 3.92
C THR A 347 13.91 6.72 4.58
N ARG A 348 13.88 6.24 5.84
CA ARG A 348 15.08 6.00 6.64
C ARG A 348 15.75 4.66 6.33
N GLN A 349 14.99 3.67 5.85
CA GLN A 349 15.45 2.32 5.50
C GLN A 349 15.04 1.97 4.06
N PRO A 350 15.55 2.68 3.04
CA PRO A 350 15.05 2.56 1.66
C PRO A 350 15.20 1.15 1.07
N ASN A 351 16.18 0.37 1.55
CA ASN A 351 16.48 -0.99 1.08
C ASN A 351 15.76 -2.10 1.85
N ALA A 352 15.17 -1.78 3.01
CA ALA A 352 14.50 -2.80 3.83
C ALA A 352 13.14 -3.16 3.25
N LYS A 353 12.82 -4.46 3.26
CA LYS A 353 11.42 -4.89 3.19
C LYS A 353 10.77 -4.66 4.56
N ILE A 354 9.47 -4.40 4.58
CA ILE A 354 8.69 -4.16 5.79
C ILE A 354 7.62 -5.24 5.87
N LEU A 355 7.60 -5.99 6.98
CA LEU A 355 6.52 -6.89 7.35
C LEU A 355 5.68 -6.21 8.44
N LEU A 356 4.53 -5.68 8.04
CA LEU A 356 3.53 -5.13 8.94
C LEU A 356 2.64 -6.25 9.48
N LEU A 357 2.62 -6.42 10.79
CA LEU A 357 1.78 -7.39 11.48
C LEU A 357 0.51 -6.71 11.98
N GLY A 358 -0.63 -7.36 11.76
CA GLY A 358 -1.91 -6.93 12.31
C GLY A 358 -1.90 -6.86 13.84
N ILE A 359 -2.75 -5.99 14.38
CA ILE A 359 -3.05 -5.95 15.81
C ILE A 359 -3.82 -7.23 16.16
N ILE A 360 -3.32 -7.97 17.15
CA ILE A 360 -3.98 -9.19 17.63
C ILE A 360 -5.13 -8.85 18.59
N PRO A 361 -6.13 -9.74 18.75
CA PRO A 361 -7.24 -9.54 19.68
C PRO A 361 -6.77 -9.36 21.13
N ARG A 362 -7.51 -8.59 21.91
CA ARG A 362 -7.25 -8.43 23.35
C ARG A 362 -8.49 -8.03 24.14
N ASP A 363 -8.44 -8.35 25.43
CA ASP A 363 -9.42 -7.94 26.45
C ASP A 363 -10.90 -8.27 26.11
N GLY A 364 -11.14 -9.25 25.24
CA GLY A 364 -12.47 -9.79 24.89
C GLY A 364 -13.50 -8.79 24.36
N LYS A 365 -13.11 -7.57 24.00
CA LYS A 365 -14.03 -6.43 23.76
C LYS A 365 -13.72 -5.59 22.51
N THR A 366 -12.59 -5.81 21.85
CA THR A 366 -12.10 -4.89 20.81
C THR A 366 -12.23 -5.44 19.39
N ASP A 367 -13.14 -6.38 19.14
CA ASP A 367 -13.17 -7.14 17.88
C ASP A 367 -13.37 -6.25 16.66
N ASP A 368 -14.50 -5.53 16.58
CA ASP A 368 -14.81 -4.65 15.45
C ASP A 368 -13.73 -3.57 15.26
N LEU A 369 -13.21 -3.02 16.36
CA LEU A 369 -12.18 -1.99 16.31
C LEU A 369 -10.85 -2.54 15.74
N VAL A 370 -10.38 -3.66 16.28
CA VAL A 370 -9.14 -4.32 15.82
C VAL A 370 -9.30 -4.79 14.38
N LYS A 371 -10.45 -5.37 14.04
CA LYS A 371 -10.78 -5.77 12.67
C LYS A 371 -10.73 -4.57 11.72
N ASN A 372 -11.40 -3.47 12.05
CA ASN A 372 -11.42 -2.27 11.20
C ASN A 372 -10.03 -1.66 11.02
N ILE A 373 -9.22 -1.58 12.09
CA ILE A 373 -7.83 -1.12 11.98
C ILE A 373 -7.04 -2.05 11.07
N ASN A 374 -7.14 -3.37 11.27
CA ASN A 374 -6.45 -4.37 10.45
C ASN A 374 -6.89 -4.31 8.98
N ASP A 375 -8.17 -4.09 8.71
CA ASP A 375 -8.70 -3.91 7.36
C ASP A 375 -8.12 -2.65 6.70
N ILE A 376 -8.00 -1.53 7.43
CA ILE A 376 -7.36 -0.31 6.93
C ILE A 376 -5.88 -0.54 6.66
N ILE A 377 -5.09 -1.02 7.63
CA ILE A 377 -3.64 -1.14 7.48
C ILE A 377 -3.24 -2.26 6.51
N ALA A 378 -4.12 -3.22 6.24
CA ALA A 378 -3.93 -4.20 5.18
C ALA A 378 -3.83 -3.55 3.80
N THR A 379 -4.49 -2.40 3.60
CA THR A 379 -4.43 -1.64 2.34
C THR A 379 -3.08 -0.97 2.09
N TYR A 380 -2.23 -0.85 3.12
CA TYR A 380 -0.91 -0.20 2.99
C TYR A 380 0.14 -1.10 2.35
N LYS A 381 -0.19 -2.37 2.10
CA LYS A 381 0.72 -3.29 1.41
C LYS A 381 0.80 -2.94 -0.07
N ASP A 382 2.01 -2.97 -0.61
CA ASP A 382 2.28 -2.84 -2.05
C ASP A 382 2.76 -4.17 -2.67
N ASP A 383 2.88 -5.22 -1.84
CA ASP A 383 3.44 -6.55 -2.15
C ASP A 383 4.84 -6.50 -2.78
N LYS A 384 5.53 -5.36 -2.65
CA LYS A 384 6.88 -5.11 -3.16
C LYS A 384 7.81 -4.77 -2.02
N LYS A 385 7.52 -3.73 -1.26
CA LYS A 385 8.29 -3.26 -0.11
C LYS A 385 7.57 -3.49 1.21
N ILE A 386 6.27 -3.23 1.27
CA ILE A 386 5.41 -3.40 2.43
C ILE A 386 4.55 -4.65 2.23
N PHE A 387 4.71 -5.61 3.13
CA PHE A 387 3.93 -6.83 3.22
C PHE A 387 3.08 -6.78 4.49
N PHE A 388 1.83 -7.22 4.39
CA PHE A 388 0.93 -7.30 5.54
C PHE A 388 0.64 -8.76 5.92
N LEU A 389 0.68 -9.05 7.22
CA LEU A 389 0.29 -10.35 7.77
C LEU A 389 -0.72 -10.17 8.91
N ASN A 390 -1.95 -10.60 8.68
CA ASN A 390 -2.95 -10.75 9.73
C ASN A 390 -2.82 -12.14 10.37
N MET A 391 -2.64 -12.18 11.68
CA MET A 391 -2.47 -13.41 12.45
C MET A 391 -3.65 -13.72 13.38
N ASN A 392 -4.74 -12.95 13.32
CA ASN A 392 -5.83 -13.05 14.29
C ASN A 392 -6.41 -14.46 14.41
N SER A 393 -6.55 -15.18 13.28
CA SER A 393 -7.03 -16.57 13.26
C SER A 393 -6.18 -17.56 14.05
N HIS A 394 -4.92 -17.23 14.36
CA HIS A 394 -4.08 -18.03 15.25
C HIS A 394 -4.34 -17.73 16.73
N TYR A 395 -4.75 -16.50 17.02
CA TYR A 395 -4.86 -15.93 18.36
C TYR A 395 -6.30 -15.87 18.88
N GLU A 396 -7.29 -16.24 18.08
CA GLU A 396 -8.71 -16.26 18.46
C GLU A 396 -9.40 -17.58 18.12
N THR A 397 -10.37 -17.97 18.95
CA THR A 397 -11.24 -19.13 18.73
C THR A 397 -12.54 -18.75 17.99
N ALA A 398 -12.90 -17.48 18.07
CA ALA A 398 -13.97 -16.79 17.35
C ALA A 398 -13.60 -15.29 17.30
N PRO A 399 -14.19 -14.47 16.43
CA PRO A 399 -13.90 -13.03 16.37
C PRO A 399 -13.94 -12.40 17.77
N GLY A 400 -12.80 -11.82 18.18
CA GLY A 400 -12.64 -11.16 19.48
C GLY A 400 -12.48 -12.08 20.71
N VAL A 401 -12.50 -13.40 20.53
CA VAL A 401 -12.38 -14.39 21.63
C VAL A 401 -11.00 -15.02 21.61
N GLU A 402 -10.12 -14.61 22.52
CA GLU A 402 -8.74 -15.07 22.55
C GLU A 402 -8.62 -16.58 22.79
N VAL A 403 -7.59 -17.22 22.20
CA VAL A 403 -7.21 -18.59 22.56
C VAL A 403 -6.59 -18.58 23.97
N PRO A 404 -7.24 -19.13 25.01
CA PRO A 404 -6.86 -18.87 26.40
C PRO A 404 -5.41 -19.25 26.73
N ASP A 405 -4.89 -20.34 26.15
CA ASP A 405 -3.53 -20.82 26.41
C ASP A 405 -2.42 -19.94 25.81
N LEU A 406 -2.76 -19.09 24.83
CA LEU A 406 -1.79 -18.24 24.15
C LEU A 406 -1.56 -16.92 24.90
N TYR A 407 -2.49 -16.54 25.79
CA TYR A 407 -2.44 -15.30 26.55
C TYR A 407 -2.19 -15.55 28.03
N VAL A 408 -1.51 -14.62 28.70
CA VAL A 408 -1.50 -14.60 30.16
C VAL A 408 -2.85 -14.09 30.68
N ALA A 409 -3.03 -14.08 32.01
CA ALA A 409 -4.30 -13.74 32.64
C ALA A 409 -4.86 -12.37 32.28
N ASP A 410 -4.03 -11.44 31.79
CA ASP A 410 -4.46 -10.10 31.37
C ASP A 410 -5.13 -10.06 29.99
N LYS A 411 -5.10 -11.16 29.22
CA LYS A 411 -5.65 -11.23 27.85
C LYS A 411 -5.09 -10.19 26.88
N VAL A 412 -3.87 -9.72 27.13
CA VAL A 412 -3.14 -8.78 26.26
C VAL A 412 -1.79 -9.37 25.90
N HIS A 413 -1.04 -9.84 26.90
CA HIS A 413 0.31 -10.35 26.70
C HIS A 413 0.30 -11.86 26.46
N LEU A 414 1.29 -12.33 25.70
CA LEU A 414 1.38 -13.72 25.28
C LEU A 414 2.15 -14.58 26.29
N THR A 415 1.73 -15.84 26.44
CA THR A 415 2.52 -16.88 27.11
C THR A 415 3.69 -17.32 26.22
N ALA A 416 4.60 -18.14 26.75
CA ALA A 416 5.62 -18.79 25.93
C ALA A 416 5.00 -19.62 24.78
N LYS A 417 3.80 -20.18 24.98
CA LYS A 417 3.04 -20.89 23.94
C LYS A 417 2.44 -19.91 22.92
N GLY A 418 2.01 -18.73 23.34
CA GLY A 418 1.57 -17.65 22.44
C GLY A 418 2.66 -17.15 21.48
N TYR A 419 3.93 -17.23 21.88
CA TYR A 419 5.07 -16.97 20.99
C TYR A 419 5.45 -18.16 20.09
N GLN A 420 4.92 -19.36 20.34
CA GLN A 420 5.18 -20.52 19.48
C GLN A 420 4.38 -20.41 18.19
N THR A 421 5.03 -19.91 17.14
CA THR A 421 4.44 -19.83 15.79
C THR A 421 4.49 -21.18 15.05
N ASN A 422 4.35 -22.31 15.74
CA ASN A 422 4.54 -23.66 15.17
C ASN A 422 3.57 -24.00 14.02
N ASN A 423 2.59 -23.13 13.74
CA ASN A 423 1.67 -23.25 12.62
C ASN A 423 1.99 -22.33 11.42
N ILE A 424 3.13 -21.64 11.41
CA ILE A 424 3.58 -21.00 10.15
C ILE A 424 4.11 -22.12 9.25
N MET A 425 3.30 -22.47 8.26
CA MET A 425 3.63 -23.43 7.23
C MET A 425 4.96 -23.05 6.58
N ARG A 426 5.95 -23.93 6.69
CA ARG A 426 7.27 -23.73 6.09
C ARG A 426 7.26 -24.33 4.70
N LEU A 427 7.73 -23.58 3.71
CA LEU A 427 7.86 -24.02 2.33
C LEU A 427 9.33 -24.14 1.96
N LEU A 428 9.67 -25.15 1.18
CA LEU A 428 11.02 -25.39 0.66
C LEU A 428 10.98 -25.48 -0.86
N LEU A 429 11.61 -24.53 -1.54
CA LEU A 429 11.83 -24.64 -2.97
C LEU A 429 12.92 -25.69 -3.23
N MET A 430 12.61 -26.70 -4.04
CA MET A 430 13.56 -27.74 -4.45
C MET A 430 14.54 -27.18 -5.50
N ASP A 431 15.78 -27.67 -5.50
CA ASP A 431 16.84 -27.16 -6.37
C ASP A 431 16.59 -27.43 -7.85
N ASP A 432 16.14 -28.65 -8.16
CA ASP A 432 15.92 -29.13 -9.52
C ASP A 432 14.69 -28.47 -10.19
N SER A 433 14.75 -28.37 -11.53
CA SER A 433 13.56 -28.19 -12.35
C SER A 433 12.99 -29.57 -12.71
N TYR A 434 11.67 -29.66 -12.85
CA TYR A 434 10.94 -30.91 -12.99
C TYR A 434 10.18 -30.98 -14.31
N GLY A 435 9.88 -32.20 -14.75
CA GLY A 435 8.93 -32.48 -15.84
C GLY A 435 7.83 -33.44 -15.38
N VAL A 436 6.65 -33.28 -15.98
CA VAL A 436 5.50 -34.19 -15.83
C VAL A 436 5.34 -34.95 -17.14
N CYS A 437 5.72 -36.22 -17.16
CA CYS A 437 5.68 -37.08 -18.33
C CYS A 437 4.40 -37.90 -18.39
N ARG A 438 3.89 -38.12 -19.60
CA ARG A 438 2.81 -39.05 -19.89
C ARG A 438 3.34 -40.23 -20.69
N LEU A 439 3.05 -41.44 -20.24
CA LEU A 439 3.33 -42.70 -20.92
C LEU A 439 2.04 -43.54 -21.02
N SER A 440 2.09 -44.58 -21.84
CA SER A 440 1.00 -45.56 -21.95
C SER A 440 0.69 -46.20 -20.59
N PRO A 441 -0.59 -46.47 -20.25
CA PRO A 441 -0.97 -47.11 -18.98
C PRO A 441 -0.34 -48.50 -18.78
N ALA A 442 0.03 -49.17 -19.87
CA ALA A 442 0.70 -50.48 -19.84
C ALA A 442 2.24 -50.38 -19.88
N ALA A 443 2.80 -49.17 -19.92
CA ALA A 443 4.25 -49.00 -19.96
C ALA A 443 4.89 -49.44 -18.63
N PRO A 444 6.03 -50.16 -18.66
CA PRO A 444 6.82 -50.37 -17.46
C PRO A 444 7.41 -49.03 -16.99
N ILE A 445 7.79 -48.95 -15.71
CA ILE A 445 8.55 -47.80 -15.19
C ILE A 445 9.88 -47.73 -15.95
N PRO A 446 10.16 -46.65 -16.70
CA PRO A 446 11.36 -46.57 -17.52
C PRO A 446 12.65 -46.49 -16.70
N ASP A 447 13.75 -47.04 -17.23
CA ASP A 447 15.05 -47.07 -16.54
C ASP A 447 15.68 -45.68 -16.33
N TRP A 448 15.25 -44.67 -17.10
CA TRP A 448 15.71 -43.29 -16.94
C TRP A 448 15.06 -42.59 -15.73
N VAL A 449 14.01 -43.16 -15.13
CA VAL A 449 13.39 -42.63 -13.93
C VAL A 449 14.33 -42.86 -12.75
N PRO A 450 14.83 -41.80 -12.09
CA PRO A 450 15.80 -41.96 -11.02
C PRO A 450 15.18 -42.71 -9.85
N ARG A 451 15.82 -43.81 -9.46
CA ARG A 451 15.52 -44.49 -8.18
C ARG A 451 16.27 -43.70 -7.11
N SER A 452 15.53 -43.13 -6.15
CA SER A 452 16.00 -42.35 -5.00
C SER A 452 17.52 -42.37 -4.76
N GLN A 453 18.20 -41.24 -5.01
CA GLN A 453 19.62 -41.08 -4.70
C GLN A 453 19.75 -40.51 -3.28
N SER A 454 20.44 -41.24 -2.42
CA SER A 454 20.55 -41.02 -0.97
C SER A 454 21.30 -39.75 -0.51
N GLN A 455 21.45 -38.72 -1.36
CA GLN A 455 22.15 -37.49 -0.99
C GLN A 455 21.56 -36.18 -1.58
N ARG A 456 20.54 -36.23 -2.44
CA ARG A 456 19.88 -35.02 -2.99
C ARG A 456 18.40 -35.01 -2.64
N GLN A 457 17.87 -33.87 -2.19
CA GLN A 457 16.43 -33.71 -1.96
C GLN A 457 15.71 -33.61 -3.31
N THR A 458 15.30 -34.75 -3.86
CA THR A 458 14.58 -34.84 -5.14
C THR A 458 13.19 -35.44 -4.95
N LEU A 459 12.22 -34.98 -5.73
CA LEU A 459 10.89 -35.58 -5.83
C LEU A 459 10.82 -36.52 -7.05
N VAL A 460 10.33 -37.74 -6.83
CA VAL A 460 9.94 -38.63 -7.93
C VAL A 460 8.55 -39.17 -7.60
N SER A 461 7.57 -38.91 -8.48
CA SER A 461 6.22 -39.46 -8.38
C SER A 461 5.94 -40.33 -9.58
N ILE A 462 5.41 -41.53 -9.33
CA ILE A 462 5.03 -42.48 -10.37
C ILE A 462 3.59 -42.89 -10.08
N THR A 463 2.69 -42.52 -10.98
CA THR A 463 1.25 -42.72 -10.81
C THR A 463 0.71 -43.51 -11.99
N TYR A 464 0.16 -44.69 -11.72
CA TYR A 464 -0.60 -45.46 -12.70
C TYR A 464 -2.08 -45.18 -12.56
N THR A 465 -2.74 -44.91 -13.68
CA THR A 465 -4.20 -44.90 -13.80
C THR A 465 -4.63 -45.87 -14.90
N THR A 466 -5.94 -46.00 -15.13
CA THR A 466 -6.43 -46.75 -16.30
C THR A 466 -6.01 -46.14 -17.64
N ASP A 467 -5.70 -44.84 -17.64
CA ASP A 467 -5.55 -44.04 -18.85
C ASP A 467 -4.08 -43.76 -19.19
N GLU A 468 -3.20 -43.77 -18.18
CA GLU A 468 -1.79 -43.44 -18.35
C GLU A 468 -0.88 -43.89 -17.20
N LEU A 469 0.42 -43.86 -17.50
CA LEU A 469 1.49 -43.77 -16.52
C LEU A 469 1.97 -42.31 -16.49
N SER A 470 1.76 -41.62 -15.37
CA SER A 470 2.22 -40.26 -15.13
C SER A 470 3.48 -40.26 -14.27
N ILE A 471 4.53 -39.59 -14.72
CA ILE A 471 5.83 -39.57 -14.00
C ILE A 471 6.27 -38.13 -13.79
N VAL A 472 6.48 -37.75 -12.53
CA VAL A 472 7.12 -36.48 -12.16
C VAL A 472 8.53 -36.77 -11.69
N CYS A 473 9.53 -36.19 -12.33
CA CYS A 473 10.94 -36.35 -11.95
C CYS A 473 11.79 -35.16 -12.43
N PRO A 474 13.04 -35.04 -11.96
CA PRO A 474 13.94 -33.98 -12.41
C PRO A 474 14.12 -33.96 -13.93
N LEU A 475 14.14 -32.76 -14.49
CA LEU A 475 14.13 -32.53 -15.94
C LEU A 475 15.34 -33.15 -16.63
N GLN A 476 16.50 -33.16 -15.97
CA GLN A 476 17.74 -33.76 -16.45
C GLN A 476 17.65 -35.29 -16.67
N SER A 477 16.69 -35.95 -16.05
CA SER A 477 16.50 -37.40 -16.18
C SER A 477 15.61 -37.77 -17.37
N ILE A 478 14.91 -36.81 -17.97
CA ILE A 478 13.88 -37.07 -18.98
C ILE A 478 14.49 -37.00 -20.39
N PRO A 479 14.53 -38.12 -21.16
CA PRO A 479 15.07 -38.13 -22.51
C PRO A 479 14.28 -37.22 -23.49
N ASN A 480 14.93 -36.89 -24.60
CA ASN A 480 14.27 -36.23 -25.72
C ASN A 480 13.22 -37.16 -26.36
N GLY A 481 12.06 -36.62 -26.74
CA GLY A 481 10.99 -37.38 -27.41
C GLY A 481 9.94 -38.00 -26.48
N VAL A 482 10.14 -37.96 -25.16
CA VAL A 482 9.08 -38.32 -24.19
C VAL A 482 8.04 -37.19 -24.14
N GLN A 483 6.76 -37.54 -24.26
CA GLN A 483 5.65 -36.58 -24.07
C GLN A 483 5.68 -36.04 -22.64
N CYS A 484 6.03 -34.78 -22.47
CA CYS A 484 6.28 -34.20 -21.16
C CYS A 484 6.04 -32.70 -21.14
N GLU A 485 5.32 -32.27 -20.10
CA GLU A 485 5.25 -30.87 -19.68
C GLU A 485 6.50 -30.53 -18.86
N ARG A 486 7.36 -29.66 -19.40
CA ARG A 486 8.68 -29.33 -18.84
C ARG A 486 8.65 -28.02 -18.03
N ASN A 487 9.80 -27.72 -17.39
CA ASN A 487 10.11 -26.47 -16.69
C ASN A 487 9.18 -26.15 -15.52
N TRP A 488 8.97 -27.13 -14.65
CA TRP A 488 8.28 -26.94 -13.37
C TRP A 488 9.26 -26.71 -12.23
N ARG A 489 8.92 -25.82 -11.30
CA ARG A 489 9.61 -25.65 -10.02
C ARG A 489 8.76 -26.29 -8.92
N CYS A 490 9.39 -27.09 -8.07
CA CYS A 490 8.71 -27.84 -7.02
C CYS A 490 8.93 -27.17 -5.65
N ILE A 491 7.84 -26.91 -4.94
CA ILE A 491 7.81 -26.38 -3.58
C ILE A 491 7.29 -27.49 -2.67
N LYS A 492 8.11 -27.94 -1.72
CA LYS A 492 7.76 -28.89 -0.68
C LYS A 492 7.18 -28.16 0.53
N ILE A 493 6.09 -28.66 1.09
CA ILE A 493 5.62 -28.25 2.42
C ILE A 493 6.48 -28.96 3.46
N ILE A 494 7.06 -28.22 4.42
CA ILE A 494 7.95 -28.78 5.44
C ILE A 494 7.14 -29.15 6.69
N GLY A 495 7.05 -30.45 6.94
CA GLY A 495 6.48 -31.05 8.16
C GLY A 495 5.70 -32.32 7.80
N PRO A 496 5.53 -33.28 8.74
CA PRO A 496 4.47 -34.25 8.59
C PRO A 496 3.12 -33.52 8.71
N LEU A 497 2.34 -33.53 7.64
CA LEU A 497 0.97 -33.07 7.60
C LEU A 497 0.09 -34.20 8.10
N ASP A 498 -0.65 -33.95 9.17
CA ASP A 498 -1.62 -34.92 9.68
C ASP A 498 -2.78 -35.03 8.69
N PHE A 499 -3.26 -36.25 8.43
CA PHE A 499 -4.35 -36.53 7.49
C PHE A 499 -5.66 -35.82 7.87
N GLY A 500 -5.81 -35.41 9.13
CA GLY A 500 -6.95 -34.61 9.62
C GLY A 500 -6.85 -33.10 9.34
N GLN A 501 -5.74 -32.60 8.77
CA GLN A 501 -5.55 -31.17 8.54
C GLN A 501 -6.35 -30.69 7.33
N ILE A 502 -7.33 -29.81 7.58
CA ILE A 502 -8.21 -29.24 6.56
C ILE A 502 -7.67 -27.88 6.11
N GLY A 503 -7.72 -27.62 4.80
CA GLY A 503 -7.51 -26.28 4.25
C GLY A 503 -6.08 -25.89 3.90
N ILE A 504 -5.08 -26.75 4.12
CA ILE A 504 -3.66 -26.47 3.78
C ILE A 504 -3.50 -26.19 2.30
N ILE A 505 -3.88 -27.13 1.44
CA ILE A 505 -3.78 -26.96 0.00
C ILE A 505 -4.59 -25.74 -0.46
N SER A 506 -5.78 -25.54 0.09
CA SER A 506 -6.61 -24.36 -0.21
C SER A 506 -5.88 -23.05 0.13
N SER A 507 -5.26 -22.97 1.30
CA SER A 507 -4.52 -21.78 1.74
C SER A 507 -3.31 -21.46 0.84
N LEU A 508 -2.64 -22.48 0.31
CA LEU A 508 -1.50 -22.32 -0.59
C LEU A 508 -1.90 -22.02 -2.03
N THR A 509 -2.98 -22.63 -2.51
CA THR A 509 -3.43 -22.52 -3.90
C THR A 509 -4.31 -21.30 -4.14
N ALA A 510 -5.04 -20.80 -3.13
CA ALA A 510 -5.85 -19.60 -3.25
C ALA A 510 -5.08 -18.36 -3.76
N PRO A 511 -3.90 -17.98 -3.23
CA PRO A 511 -3.12 -16.88 -3.77
C PRO A 511 -2.64 -17.14 -5.20
N LEU A 512 -2.28 -18.38 -5.53
CA LEU A 512 -1.83 -18.76 -6.88
C LEU A 512 -2.98 -18.66 -7.90
N ALA A 513 -4.16 -19.15 -7.53
CA ALA A 513 -5.37 -19.06 -8.33
C ALA A 513 -5.80 -17.60 -8.58
N ARG A 514 -5.72 -16.73 -7.56
CA ARG A 514 -5.99 -15.29 -7.71
C ARG A 514 -5.07 -14.60 -8.72
N ASN A 515 -3.87 -15.14 -8.95
CA ASN A 515 -2.90 -14.64 -9.90
C ASN A 515 -2.89 -15.46 -11.20
N SER A 516 -3.90 -16.31 -11.45
CA SER A 516 -3.99 -17.17 -12.63
C SER A 516 -2.77 -18.08 -12.84
N ILE A 517 -2.09 -18.47 -11.75
CA ILE A 517 -0.92 -19.36 -11.81
C ILE A 517 -1.40 -20.82 -11.72
N PRO A 518 -1.19 -21.64 -12.77
CA PRO A 518 -1.55 -23.05 -12.74
C PRO A 518 -0.62 -23.83 -11.80
N VAL A 519 -1.20 -24.80 -11.08
CA VAL A 519 -0.48 -25.65 -10.12
C VAL A 519 -0.64 -27.12 -10.49
N PHE A 520 0.39 -27.91 -10.22
CA PHE A 520 0.34 -29.36 -10.23
C PHE A 520 0.72 -29.88 -8.84
N ILE A 521 -0.15 -30.66 -8.19
CA ILE A 521 -0.02 -31.01 -6.78
C ILE A 521 0.25 -32.50 -6.64
N ILE A 522 1.19 -32.84 -5.78
CA ILE A 522 1.53 -34.22 -5.43
C ILE A 522 1.51 -34.35 -3.91
N SER A 523 0.68 -35.26 -3.42
CA SER A 523 0.64 -35.62 -2.01
C SER A 523 1.46 -36.89 -1.76
N THR A 524 2.19 -36.89 -0.66
CA THR A 524 2.86 -38.08 -0.11
C THR A 524 2.27 -38.41 1.25
N PHE A 525 2.73 -39.50 1.88
CA PHE A 525 2.26 -39.87 3.21
C PHE A 525 2.51 -38.76 4.25
N ASP A 526 3.69 -38.13 4.20
CA ASP A 526 4.07 -37.13 5.19
C ASP A 526 3.69 -35.72 4.77
N THR A 527 3.61 -35.39 3.48
CA THR A 527 3.46 -33.98 3.08
C THR A 527 3.05 -33.80 1.62
N ASP A 528 2.74 -32.56 1.25
CA ASP A 528 2.42 -32.19 -0.13
C ASP A 528 3.55 -31.40 -0.81
N TYR A 529 3.51 -31.46 -2.14
CA TYR A 529 4.39 -30.77 -3.06
C TYR A 529 3.55 -30.02 -4.08
N ILE A 530 3.88 -28.74 -4.29
CA ILE A 530 3.23 -27.88 -5.28
C ILE A 530 4.23 -27.56 -6.37
N LEU A 531 3.88 -27.86 -7.61
CA LEU A 531 4.66 -27.53 -8.78
C LEU A 531 4.02 -26.33 -9.49
N VAL A 532 4.85 -25.34 -9.82
CA VAL A 532 4.47 -24.15 -10.62
C VAL A 532 5.40 -24.02 -11.82
N LYS A 533 4.94 -23.43 -12.93
CA LYS A 533 5.80 -23.19 -14.11
C LYS A 533 6.90 -22.18 -13.76
N GLU A 534 8.11 -22.44 -14.23
CA GLU A 534 9.31 -21.61 -13.97
C GLU A 534 9.15 -20.15 -14.41
N THR A 535 8.33 -19.88 -15.42
CA THR A 535 7.99 -18.50 -15.85
C THR A 535 7.27 -17.68 -14.77
N HIS A 536 6.69 -18.32 -13.76
CA HIS A 536 5.98 -17.67 -12.65
C HIS A 536 6.76 -17.74 -11.33
N SER A 537 7.97 -18.28 -11.32
CA SER A 537 8.83 -18.31 -10.13
C SER A 537 9.82 -17.14 -10.18
N VAL A 538 9.69 -16.19 -9.24
CA VAL A 538 10.70 -15.16 -9.00
C VAL A 538 11.76 -15.76 -8.08
N ARG A 539 13.05 -15.60 -8.42
CA ARG A 539 14.17 -16.00 -7.55
C ARG A 539 14.39 -15.02 -6.42
#